data_AF-A0A7S0M7L4-F1
#
_entry.id   AF-A0A7S0M7L4-F1
#
_cell.length_a   1.000
_cell.length_b   1.000
_cell.length_c   1.000
_cell.angle_alpha   90.00
_cell.angle_beta   90.00
_cell.angle_gamma   90.00
#
_symmetry.space_group_name_H-M   'P 1'
#
loop_
_entity.id
_entity.type
_entity.pdbx_description
1 polymer ?
#
loop_
_entity_poly.entity_id
_entity_poly.type
_entity_poly.pdbx_seq_one_letter_code
_entity_poly.pdbx_strand_id
1 'polypeptide(L)'
;KGRFGSWLIIEGVQNPTTGKAYTGGDVVMVFFAVVMASFQVGQVSPAIMAFNRGRVSARRILEVVRRPPLIDARDPDGARPGAARGDVEVRGVRFAYPARAEDVVLDGLDLDVPAGRTLALVGSSG
;
A
#
# COMPACT_ATOMS: atom_id res chain seq x y z
N LYS A 1 -37.43 27.72 -21.62
CA LYS A 1 -38.53 27.30 -20.71
C LYS A 1 -38.52 25.79 -20.64
N GLY A 2 -38.35 25.20 -19.45
CA GLY A 2 -38.18 23.75 -19.29
C GLY A 2 -39.46 22.98 -19.61
N ARG A 3 -39.35 21.92 -20.41
CA ARG A 3 -40.42 21.02 -20.83
C ARG A 3 -40.42 19.78 -19.93
N PHE A 4 -40.98 19.89 -18.73
CA PHE A 4 -40.96 18.82 -17.72
C PHE A 4 -42.25 18.79 -16.90
N GLY A 5 -42.47 17.70 -16.14
CA GLY A 5 -43.57 17.59 -15.18
C GLY A 5 -44.95 17.60 -15.83
N SER A 6 -45.85 18.47 -15.35
CA SER A 6 -47.23 18.59 -15.86
C SER A 6 -47.32 18.92 -17.34
N TRP A 7 -46.31 19.59 -17.90
CA TRP A 7 -46.22 19.87 -19.34
C TRP A 7 -46.23 18.59 -20.18
N LEU A 8 -45.57 17.52 -19.72
CA LEU A 8 -45.53 16.22 -20.43
C LEU A 8 -46.89 15.55 -20.51
N ILE A 9 -47.74 15.80 -19.50
CA ILE A 9 -49.10 15.27 -19.42
C ILE A 9 -50.02 16.05 -20.36
N ILE A 10 -49.95 17.39 -20.33
CA ILE A 10 -50.80 18.27 -21.15
C ILE A 10 -50.54 18.06 -22.64
N GLU A 11 -49.28 17.85 -23.03
CA GLU A 11 -48.88 17.65 -24.43
C GLU A 11 -49.01 16.18 -24.89
N GLY A 12 -49.55 15.29 -24.05
CA GLY A 12 -49.76 13.88 -24.39
C GLY A 12 -48.48 13.14 -24.75
N VAL A 13 -47.33 13.57 -24.20
CA VAL A 13 -46.04 12.97 -24.52
C VAL A 13 -46.03 11.51 -24.06
N GLN A 14 -45.50 10.62 -24.90
CA GLN A 14 -45.42 9.20 -24.59
C GLN A 14 -44.24 8.94 -23.63
N ASN A 15 -44.51 8.22 -22.56
CA ASN A 15 -43.51 7.73 -21.62
C ASN A 15 -42.73 6.57 -22.27
N PRO A 16 -41.41 6.73 -22.50
CA PRO A 16 -40.60 5.71 -23.18
C PRO A 16 -40.43 4.44 -22.34
N THR A 17 -40.62 4.51 -21.03
CA THR A 17 -40.47 3.36 -20.13
C THR A 17 -41.70 2.46 -20.13
N THR A 18 -42.90 3.04 -20.27
CA THR A 18 -44.17 2.29 -20.19
C THR A 18 -44.90 2.16 -21.53
N GLY A 19 -44.46 2.90 -22.56
CA GLY A 19 -45.09 2.93 -23.88
C GLY A 19 -46.46 3.62 -23.91
N LYS A 20 -46.90 4.26 -22.82
CA LYS A 20 -48.19 4.95 -22.69
C LYS A 20 -47.97 6.45 -22.47
N ALA A 21 -48.98 7.30 -22.65
CA ALA A 21 -48.86 8.73 -22.34
C ALA A 21 -48.49 8.96 -20.86
N TYR A 22 -47.70 10.00 -20.57
CA TYR A 22 -47.33 10.35 -19.20
C TYR A 22 -48.58 10.64 -18.35
N THR A 23 -48.61 10.03 -17.16
CA THR A 23 -49.65 10.25 -16.15
C THR A 23 -49.13 11.10 -15.00
N GLY A 24 -50.04 11.61 -14.16
CA GLY A 24 -49.67 12.28 -12.91
C GLY A 24 -48.84 11.39 -11.98
N GLY A 25 -49.12 10.09 -11.96
CA GLY A 25 -48.35 9.10 -11.20
C GLY A 25 -46.90 8.99 -11.66
N ASP A 26 -46.66 9.01 -12.98
CA ASP A 26 -45.31 8.95 -13.53
C ASP A 26 -44.46 10.16 -13.11
N VAL A 27 -45.05 11.35 -13.12
CA VAL A 27 -44.35 12.59 -12.73
C VAL A 27 -43.98 12.56 -11.24
N VAL A 28 -44.93 12.13 -10.39
CA VAL A 28 -44.69 12.01 -8.93
C VAL A 28 -43.63 10.94 -8.65
N MET A 29 -43.68 9.80 -9.34
CA MET A 29 -42.69 8.74 -9.21
C MET A 29 -41.29 9.23 -9.58
N VAL A 30 -41.13 9.90 -10.73
CA VAL A 30 -39.83 10.45 -11.17
C VAL A 30 -39.30 11.48 -10.17
N PHE A 31 -40.17 12.34 -9.65
CA PHE A 31 -39.79 13.31 -8.61
C PHE A 31 -39.23 12.62 -7.37
N PHE A 32 -39.96 11.67 -6.79
CA PHE A 32 -39.49 10.94 -5.61
C PHE A 32 -38.25 10.08 -5.90
N ALA A 33 -38.15 9.46 -7.07
CA ALA A 33 -36.97 8.71 -7.47
C ALA A 33 -35.72 9.59 -7.47
N VAL A 34 -35.80 10.80 -8.03
CA VAL A 34 -34.68 11.75 -8.05
C VAL A 34 -34.32 12.24 -6.64
N VAL A 35 -35.31 12.57 -5.81
CA VAL A 35 -35.08 13.01 -4.42
C VAL A 35 -34.42 11.90 -3.59
N MET A 36 -34.95 10.68 -3.66
CA MET A 36 -34.41 9.51 -2.95
C MET A 36 -32.99 9.19 -3.43
N ALA A 37 -32.73 9.20 -4.75
CA ALA A 37 -31.38 9.00 -5.28
C ALA A 37 -30.41 10.06 -4.76
N SER A 38 -30.81 11.33 -4.76
CA SER A 38 -29.99 12.45 -4.26
C SER A 38 -29.64 12.27 -2.77
N PHE A 39 -30.60 11.82 -1.96
CA PHE A 39 -30.37 11.54 -0.55
C PHE A 39 -29.34 10.41 -0.35
N GLN A 40 -29.44 9.33 -1.13
CA GLN A 40 -28.49 8.21 -1.04
C GLN A 40 -27.06 8.60 -1.44
N VAL A 41 -26.89 9.49 -2.43
CA VAL A 41 -25.56 10.02 -2.77
C VAL A 41 -24.93 10.74 -1.58
N GLY A 42 -25.71 11.53 -0.83
CA GLY A 42 -25.25 12.18 0.39
C GLY A 42 -24.80 11.19 1.47
N GLN A 43 -25.51 10.07 1.62
CA GLN A 43 -25.19 9.03 2.60
C GLN A 43 -23.95 8.19 2.27
N VAL A 44 -23.44 8.23 1.02
CA VAL A 44 -22.25 7.46 0.60
C VAL A 44 -20.93 8.09 1.08
N SER A 45 -20.94 9.36 1.48
CA SER A 45 -19.76 10.12 1.89
C SER A 45 -18.88 9.43 2.96
N PRO A 46 -19.43 8.85 4.05
CA PRO A 46 -18.62 8.15 5.06
C PRO A 46 -17.89 6.93 4.52
N ALA A 47 -18.50 6.18 3.59
CA ALA A 47 -17.88 5.01 2.97
C ALA A 47 -16.69 5.41 2.09
N ILE A 48 -16.83 6.49 1.31
CA ILE A 48 -15.73 7.07 0.53
C ILE A 48 -14.57 7.49 1.43
N MET A 49 -14.87 8.16 2.55
CA MET A 49 -13.84 8.56 3.51
C MET A 49 -13.12 7.36 4.11
N ALA A 50 -13.85 6.32 4.51
CA ALA A 50 -13.28 5.09 5.07
C ALA A 50 -12.35 4.40 4.06
N PHE A 51 -12.77 4.29 2.80
CA PHE A 51 -11.95 3.72 1.73
C PHE A 51 -10.66 4.52 1.49
N ASN A 52 -10.75 5.85 1.45
CA ASN A 52 -9.58 6.70 1.28
C ASN A 52 -8.58 6.57 2.44
N ARG A 53 -9.08 6.51 3.69
CA ARG A 53 -8.22 6.24 4.85
C ARG A 53 -7.54 4.88 4.74
N GLY A 54 -8.28 3.85 4.33
CA GLY A 54 -7.74 2.52 4.07
C GLY A 54 -6.60 2.54 3.05
N ARG A 55 -6.75 3.27 1.93
CA ARG A 55 -5.71 3.43 0.91
C ARG A 55 -4.44 4.08 1.46
N VAL A 56 -4.58 5.12 2.27
CA VAL A 56 -3.43 5.82 2.86
C VAL A 56 -2.69 4.90 3.84
N SER A 57 -3.40 4.16 4.68
CA SER A 57 -2.79 3.21 5.61
C SER A 57 -2.09 2.06 4.88
N ALA A 58 -2.75 1.49 3.86
CA ALA A 58 -2.19 0.41 3.06
C ALA A 58 -0.92 0.81 2.30
N ARG A 59 -0.79 2.10 1.93
CA ARG A 59 0.38 2.61 1.20
C ARG A 59 1.69 2.28 1.91
N ARG A 60 1.81 2.59 3.20
CA ARG A 60 3.05 2.34 3.98
C ARG A 60 3.39 0.85 4.06
N ILE A 61 2.38 0.02 4.23
CA ILE A 61 2.54 -1.44 4.28
C ILE A 61 3.07 -1.94 2.92
N LEU A 62 2.43 -1.51 1.83
CA LEU A 62 2.83 -1.91 0.48
C LEU A 62 4.20 -1.37 0.09
N GLU A 63 4.60 -0.19 0.57
CA GLU A 63 5.95 0.36 0.38
C GLU A 63 7.01 -0.56 1.00
N VAL A 64 6.79 -1.07 2.21
CA VAL A 64 7.72 -2.02 2.85
C VAL A 64 7.73 -3.37 2.12
N VAL A 65 6.56 -3.91 1.79
CA VAL A 65 6.44 -5.22 1.12
C VAL A 65 7.09 -5.22 -0.26
N ARG A 66 6.98 -4.12 -1.00
CA ARG A 66 7.50 -4.00 -2.37
C ARG A 66 8.95 -3.50 -2.43
N ARG A 67 9.54 -3.10 -1.30
CA ARG A 67 10.92 -2.60 -1.27
C ARG A 67 11.90 -3.76 -1.56
N PRO A 68 12.73 -3.69 -2.60
CA PRO A 68 13.81 -4.64 -2.79
C PRO A 68 14.88 -4.44 -1.69
N PRO A 69 15.25 -5.47 -0.92
CA PRO A 69 16.33 -5.36 0.05
C PRO A 69 17.69 -5.33 -0.66
N LEU A 70 18.65 -4.59 -0.09
CA LEU A 70 20.01 -4.52 -0.64
C LEU A 70 20.78 -5.84 -0.46
N ILE A 71 20.41 -6.60 0.57
CA ILE A 71 20.89 -7.95 0.86
C ILE A 71 19.66 -8.85 0.94
N ASP A 72 19.43 -9.69 -0.06
CA ASP A 72 18.29 -10.61 -0.09
C ASP A 72 18.70 -11.99 0.42
N ALA A 73 18.18 -12.38 1.59
CA ALA A 73 18.43 -13.69 2.18
C ALA A 73 17.76 -14.84 1.42
N ARG A 74 16.85 -14.55 0.48
CA ARG A 74 16.12 -15.54 -0.32
C ARG A 74 16.69 -15.72 -1.72
N ASP A 75 17.69 -14.93 -2.08
CA ASP A 75 18.33 -15.00 -3.39
C ASP A 75 18.97 -16.39 -3.59
N PRO A 76 18.50 -17.18 -4.57
CA PRO A 76 19.06 -18.50 -4.83
C PRO A 76 20.43 -18.45 -5.52
N ASP A 77 20.83 -17.30 -6.08
CA ASP A 77 22.01 -17.14 -6.93
C ASP A 77 23.32 -17.07 -6.12
N GLY A 78 23.22 -17.04 -4.79
CA GLY A 78 24.37 -17.12 -3.88
C GLY A 78 25.14 -18.44 -4.00
N ALA A 79 26.46 -18.37 -3.83
CA ALA A 79 27.31 -19.56 -3.79
C ALA A 79 26.92 -20.48 -2.63
N ARG A 80 26.78 -21.77 -2.91
CA ARG A 80 26.48 -22.82 -1.91
C ARG A 80 27.71 -23.73 -1.76
N PRO A 81 28.68 -23.36 -0.91
CA PRO A 81 29.84 -24.21 -0.68
C PRO A 81 29.40 -25.53 -0.04
N GLY A 82 29.99 -26.65 -0.49
CA GLY A 82 29.68 -27.98 0.02
C GLY A 82 30.18 -28.18 1.45
N ALA A 83 31.47 -28.50 1.59
CA ALA A 83 32.13 -28.59 2.89
C ALA A 83 33.02 -27.36 3.09
N ALA A 84 32.78 -26.60 4.17
CA ALA A 84 33.64 -25.51 4.59
C ALA A 84 34.68 -26.02 5.60
N ARG A 85 35.96 -25.68 5.42
CA ARG A 85 37.03 -26.04 6.36
C ARG A 85 36.88 -25.33 7.71
N GLY A 86 36.22 -24.17 7.73
CA GLY A 86 35.98 -23.38 8.94
C GLY A 86 37.08 -22.37 9.25
N ASP A 87 38.00 -22.11 8.31
CA ASP A 87 38.92 -20.97 8.39
C ASP A 87 38.12 -19.68 8.19
N VAL A 88 38.25 -18.71 9.11
CA VAL A 88 37.58 -17.41 9.06
C VAL A 88 38.63 -16.31 9.03
N GLU A 89 38.52 -15.41 8.07
CA GLU A 89 39.44 -14.29 7.87
C GLU A 89 38.63 -13.00 7.70
N VAL A 90 39.10 -11.94 8.32
CA VAL A 90 38.54 -10.58 8.24
C VAL A 90 39.69 -9.66 7.89
N ARG A 91 39.52 -8.80 6.87
CA ARG A 91 40.59 -7.91 6.38
C ARG A 91 40.13 -6.48 6.18
N GLY A 92 40.87 -5.53 6.75
CA GLY A 92 40.68 -4.10 6.60
C GLY A 92 39.26 -3.63 6.90
N VAL A 93 38.52 -4.32 7.76
CA VAL A 93 37.09 -4.06 7.92
C VAL A 93 36.88 -2.72 8.60
N ARG A 94 36.14 -1.85 7.91
CA ARG A 94 35.59 -0.60 8.44
C ARG A 94 34.08 -0.71 8.52
N PHE A 95 33.51 -0.43 9.67
CA PHE A 95 32.08 -0.58 9.91
C PHE A 95 31.53 0.53 10.81
N ALA A 96 30.38 1.07 10.41
CA ALA A 96 29.55 1.96 11.19
C ALA A 96 28.09 1.49 11.11
N TYR A 97 27.33 1.64 12.19
CA TYR A 97 25.90 1.31 12.16
C TYR A 97 25.15 2.36 11.32
N PRO A 98 24.19 1.96 10.45
CA PRO A 98 23.47 2.92 9.62
C PRO A 98 22.72 4.01 10.40
N ALA A 99 22.32 3.72 11.64
CA ALA A 99 21.64 4.68 12.51
C ALA A 99 22.59 5.74 13.12
N ARG A 100 23.91 5.51 13.07
CA ARG A 100 24.98 6.41 13.53
C ARG A 100 26.14 6.31 12.56
N ALA A 101 25.94 6.79 11.33
CA ALA A 101 26.89 6.59 10.24
C ALA A 101 28.22 7.33 10.46
N GLU A 102 28.20 8.36 11.31
CA GLU A 102 29.35 9.18 11.67
C GLU A 102 30.25 8.51 12.73
N ASP A 103 29.71 7.55 13.49
CA ASP A 103 30.42 6.83 14.55
C ASP A 103 30.99 5.52 13.98
N VAL A 104 32.25 5.54 13.55
CA VAL A 104 32.97 4.35 13.06
C VAL A 104 33.29 3.43 14.25
N VAL A 105 32.71 2.24 14.26
CA VAL A 105 32.87 1.23 15.34
C VAL A 105 34.08 0.31 15.09
N LEU A 106 34.31 -0.07 13.82
CA LEU A 106 35.51 -0.78 13.41
C LEU A 106 36.25 0.08 12.40
N ASP A 107 37.55 0.33 12.63
CA ASP A 107 38.39 1.10 11.73
C ASP A 107 39.64 0.31 11.30
N GLY A 108 39.49 -0.54 10.29
CA GLY A 108 40.60 -1.30 9.73
C GLY A 108 40.94 -2.57 10.51
N LEU A 109 39.94 -3.36 10.90
CA LEU A 109 40.15 -4.62 11.62
C LEU A 109 40.65 -5.73 10.69
N ASP A 110 41.79 -6.32 11.05
CA ASP A 110 42.34 -7.56 10.49
C ASP A 110 42.31 -8.68 11.53
N LEU A 111 41.80 -9.86 11.17
CA LEU A 111 41.65 -10.99 12.08
C LEU A 111 41.67 -12.33 11.35
N ASP A 112 42.36 -13.32 11.94
CA ASP A 112 42.48 -14.68 11.43
C ASP A 112 42.05 -15.69 12.51
N VAL A 113 41.11 -16.57 12.15
CA VAL A 113 40.70 -17.71 12.99
C VAL A 113 40.84 -18.99 12.18
N PRO A 114 41.91 -19.75 12.40
CA PRO A 114 42.08 -21.06 11.77
C PRO A 114 41.00 -22.05 12.21
N ALA A 115 40.67 -22.98 11.32
CA ALA A 115 39.71 -24.04 11.59
C ALA A 115 40.03 -24.81 12.90
N GLY A 116 39.00 -25.05 13.72
CA GLY A 116 39.11 -25.78 14.98
C GLY A 116 39.76 -25.00 16.13
N ARG A 117 40.03 -23.70 15.95
CA ARG A 117 40.48 -22.81 17.02
C ARG A 117 39.34 -21.95 17.55
N THR A 118 39.50 -21.53 18.80
CA THR A 118 38.63 -20.56 19.45
C THR A 118 39.41 -19.26 19.63
N LEU A 119 38.85 -18.15 19.16
CA LEU A 119 39.35 -16.81 19.43
C LEU A 119 38.46 -16.13 20.47
N ALA A 120 39.06 -15.46 21.45
CA ALA A 120 38.36 -14.59 22.38
C ALA A 120 38.59 -13.12 22.00
N LEU A 121 37.51 -12.36 21.84
CA LEU A 121 37.57 -10.91 21.65
C LEU A 121 37.45 -10.24 23.01
N VAL A 122 38.47 -9.47 23.39
CA VAL A 122 38.50 -8.71 24.64
C VAL A 122 38.81 -7.24 24.33
N GLY A 123 38.16 -6.35 25.06
CA GLY A 123 38.32 -4.91 24.87
C GLY A 123 37.57 -4.13 25.94
N SER A 124 37.87 -2.83 26.03
CA SER A 124 37.02 -1.89 26.77
C SER A 124 35.65 -1.78 26.10
N SER A 125 34.66 -1.29 26.84
CA SER A 125 33.38 -0.89 26.26
C SER A 125 33.64 0.08 25.09
N GLY A 126 33.10 -0.26 23.91
CA GLY A 126 33.05 0.60 22.72
C GLY A 126 31.64 1.12 22.51
#